data_AF-A0A2I1FDG6-F1
#
_entry.id   AF-A0A2I1FDG6-F1
#
_cell.length_a   1.000
_cell.length_b   1.000
_cell.length_c   1.000
_cell.angle_alpha   90.00
_cell.angle_beta   90.00
_cell.angle_gamma   90.00
#
_symmetry.space_group_name_H-M   'P 1'
#
loop_
_entity.id
_entity.type
_entity.pdbx_description
1 polymer ?
#
loop_
_entity_poly.entity_id
_entity_poly.type
_entity_poly.pdbx_seq_one_letter_code
_entity_poly.pdbx_strand_id
1 'polypeptide(L)'
;LGQAKELSLALNSLCNSISAEQHLLYTLKSCLVHFERNVRNSKYSDESKFLMHQLPKAKTKDEVNFIFEQLEVIGNEKINDWIAEYQTPWILASLNHNFSLMDHDIWMTTPFDINVSECSHANVNRERTRLRLKTAIFHSWNYDLTLYRRFHNYQQYNIPMSSKDKSESVKDDSEFQKRIQELEYEEHKEELEQKRLDNQLKKLEIAQKEKELNEN
;
A
#
# COMPACT_ATOMS: atom_id res chain seq x y z
N LEU A 1 -16.01 6.67 -1.15
CA LEU A 1 -16.65 5.39 -0.74
C LEU A 1 -17.30 4.61 -1.89
N GLY A 2 -18.01 5.23 -2.84
CA GLY A 2 -18.66 4.50 -3.95
C GLY A 2 -17.73 3.61 -4.80
N GLN A 3 -16.52 4.09 -5.13
CA GLN A 3 -15.53 3.33 -5.89
C GLN A 3 -15.05 2.06 -5.16
N ALA A 4 -14.91 2.10 -3.83
CA ALA A 4 -14.52 0.93 -3.04
C ALA A 4 -15.62 -0.14 -3.05
N LYS A 5 -16.90 0.27 -2.95
CA LYS A 5 -18.03 -0.66 -3.07
C LYS A 5 -18.13 -1.28 -4.47
N GLU A 6 -17.81 -0.53 -5.52
CA GLU A 6 -17.78 -1.12 -6.87
C GLU A 6 -16.61 -2.08 -7.06
N LEU A 7 -15.43 -1.76 -6.53
CA LEU A 7 -14.27 -2.67 -6.50
C LEU A 7 -14.61 -3.96 -5.75
N SER A 8 -15.25 -3.85 -4.59
CA SER A 8 -15.62 -5.00 -3.77
C SER A 8 -16.56 -5.96 -4.50
N LEU A 9 -17.56 -5.43 -5.22
CA LEU A 9 -18.45 -6.22 -6.07
C LEU A 9 -17.72 -6.86 -7.25
N ALA A 10 -16.76 -6.15 -7.86
CA ALA A 10 -15.95 -6.69 -8.94
C ALA A 10 -15.07 -7.85 -8.45
N LEU A 11 -14.38 -7.69 -7.33
CA LEU A 11 -13.56 -8.74 -6.70
C LEU A 11 -14.42 -9.94 -6.29
N ASN A 12 -15.60 -9.70 -5.70
CA ASN A 12 -16.55 -10.75 -5.34
C ASN A 12 -17.05 -11.55 -6.56
N SER A 13 -17.12 -10.92 -7.74
CA SER A 13 -17.45 -11.62 -8.99
C SER A 13 -16.33 -12.52 -9.51
N LEU A 14 -15.07 -12.25 -9.14
CA LEU A 14 -13.90 -13.05 -9.49
C LEU A 14 -13.61 -14.14 -8.46
N CYS A 15 -13.82 -13.83 -7.18
CA CYS A 15 -13.59 -14.71 -6.05
C CYS A 15 -14.71 -14.52 -5.03
N ASN A 16 -15.57 -15.53 -4.90
CA ASN A 16 -16.76 -15.49 -4.03
C ASN A 16 -16.59 -16.29 -2.74
N SER A 17 -15.36 -16.70 -2.40
CA SER A 17 -15.05 -17.43 -1.16
C SER A 17 -15.13 -16.55 0.09
N ILE A 18 -15.01 -15.23 -0.08
CA ILE A 18 -15.20 -14.22 0.95
C ILE A 18 -16.19 -13.17 0.45
N SER A 19 -16.82 -12.43 1.37
CA SER A 19 -17.80 -11.40 1.03
C SER A 19 -17.14 -10.23 0.29
N ALA A 20 -17.96 -9.47 -0.45
CA ALA A 20 -17.50 -8.25 -1.12
C ALA A 20 -16.74 -7.33 -0.15
N GLU A 21 -17.31 -7.01 1.00
CA GLU A 21 -16.65 -6.13 1.98
C GLU A 21 -15.39 -6.75 2.58
N GLN A 22 -15.32 -8.08 2.74
CA GLN A 22 -14.12 -8.76 3.21
C GLN A 22 -12.96 -8.59 2.23
N HIS A 23 -13.20 -8.58 0.91
CA HIS A 23 -12.14 -8.26 -0.07
C HIS A 23 -11.46 -6.92 0.22
N LEU A 24 -12.22 -5.91 0.65
CA LEU A 24 -11.66 -4.59 0.95
C LEU A 24 -10.69 -4.61 2.13
N LEU A 25 -10.85 -5.53 3.07
CA LEU A 25 -9.90 -5.69 4.19
C LEU A 25 -8.51 -6.13 3.71
N TYR A 26 -8.44 -6.87 2.60
CA TYR A 26 -7.18 -7.37 2.04
C TYR A 26 -6.56 -6.42 1.02
N THR A 27 -7.36 -5.58 0.35
CA THR A 27 -6.90 -4.85 -0.84
C THR A 27 -6.93 -3.33 -0.71
N LEU A 28 -7.76 -2.77 0.18
CA LEU A 28 -7.98 -1.33 0.21
C LEU A 28 -6.96 -0.64 1.11
N LYS A 29 -6.22 0.32 0.56
CA LYS A 29 -5.44 1.29 1.30
C LYS A 29 -5.86 2.69 0.88
N SER A 30 -6.35 3.49 1.82
CA SER A 30 -6.87 4.82 1.56
C SER A 30 -5.74 5.84 1.44
N CYS A 31 -5.93 6.82 0.56
CA CYS A 31 -4.95 7.88 0.37
C CYS A 31 -4.91 8.81 1.58
N LEU A 32 -3.78 8.83 2.29
CA LEU A 32 -3.63 9.61 3.51
C LEU A 32 -3.73 11.12 3.24
N VAL A 33 -3.20 11.58 2.10
CA VAL A 33 -3.28 13.00 1.69
C VAL A 33 -4.74 13.44 1.55
N HIS A 34 -5.61 12.60 0.99
CA HIS A 34 -7.04 12.91 0.86
C HIS A 34 -7.74 12.93 2.21
N PHE A 35 -7.45 11.94 3.06
CA PHE A 35 -7.97 11.90 4.43
C PHE A 35 -7.57 13.16 5.21
N GLU A 36 -6.28 13.52 5.20
CA GLU A 36 -5.77 14.69 5.93
C GLU A 36 -6.35 16.00 5.41
N ARG A 37 -6.49 16.15 4.08
CA ARG A 37 -7.15 17.32 3.48
C ARG A 37 -8.62 17.41 3.91
N ASN A 38 -9.33 16.28 3.97
CA ASN A 38 -10.73 16.21 4.39
C ASN A 38 -10.87 16.63 5.87
N VAL A 39 -10.04 16.08 6.76
CA VAL A 39 -10.02 16.45 8.18
C VAL A 39 -9.69 17.94 8.35
N ARG A 40 -8.66 18.45 7.66
CA ARG A 40 -8.25 19.86 7.74
C ARG A 40 -9.36 20.82 7.33
N ASN A 41 -10.05 20.53 6.22
CA ASN A 41 -11.08 21.38 5.63
C ASN A 41 -12.46 21.24 6.33
N SER A 42 -12.60 20.28 7.22
CA SER A 42 -13.83 20.07 7.99
C SER A 42 -14.08 21.21 8.99
N LYS A 43 -15.32 21.27 9.49
CA LYS A 43 -15.76 22.23 10.52
C LYS A 43 -15.59 21.69 11.95
N TYR A 44 -14.85 20.59 12.14
CA TYR A 44 -14.57 20.04 13.47
C TYR A 44 -13.67 20.99 14.29
N SER A 45 -13.71 20.85 15.60
CA SER A 45 -12.81 21.56 16.52
C SER A 45 -11.35 21.14 16.27
N ASP A 46 -10.40 21.97 16.69
CA ASP A 46 -8.97 21.64 16.57
C ASP A 46 -8.61 20.39 17.39
N GLU A 47 -9.23 20.20 18.55
CA GLU A 47 -9.08 19.01 19.39
C GLU A 47 -9.57 17.74 18.66
N SER A 48 -10.76 17.79 18.06
CA SER A 48 -11.29 16.68 17.27
C SER A 48 -10.40 16.39 16.06
N LYS A 49 -9.95 17.43 15.34
CA LYS A 49 -9.03 17.26 14.19
C LYS A 49 -7.71 16.63 14.62
N PHE A 50 -7.16 17.04 15.76
CA PHE A 50 -5.95 16.45 16.32
C PHE A 50 -6.11 14.94 16.53
N LEU A 51 -7.19 14.51 17.19
CA LEU A 51 -7.50 13.10 17.41
C LEU A 51 -7.71 12.34 16.09
N MET A 52 -8.48 12.89 15.15
CA MET A 52 -8.70 12.29 13.83
C MET A 52 -7.38 12.06 13.07
N HIS A 53 -6.42 12.99 13.14
CA HIS A 53 -5.11 12.85 12.52
C HIS A 53 -4.21 11.78 13.17
N GLN A 54 -4.51 11.34 14.39
CA GLN A 54 -3.79 10.24 15.04
C GLN A 54 -4.26 8.87 14.56
N LEU A 55 -5.50 8.75 14.03
CA LEU A 55 -6.09 7.46 13.63
C LEU A 55 -5.19 6.64 12.69
N PRO A 56 -4.59 7.21 11.62
CA PRO A 56 -3.72 6.44 10.72
C PRO A 56 -2.34 6.12 11.33
N LYS A 57 -1.95 6.84 12.39
CA LYS A 57 -0.62 6.76 13.03
C LYS A 57 -0.59 5.84 14.24
N ALA A 58 -1.76 5.49 14.77
CA ALA A 58 -1.88 4.57 15.89
C ALA A 58 -1.27 3.20 15.55
N LYS A 59 -0.37 2.75 16.42
CA LYS A 59 0.43 1.54 16.30
C LYS A 59 -0.26 0.32 16.88
N THR A 60 -1.30 0.50 17.70
CA THR A 60 -2.04 -0.60 18.31
C THR A 60 -3.55 -0.41 18.15
N LYS A 61 -4.30 -1.50 18.30
CA LYS A 61 -5.77 -1.45 18.34
C LYS A 61 -6.28 -0.65 19.54
N ASP A 62 -5.57 -0.71 20.66
CA ASP A 62 -5.92 0.02 21.88
C ASP A 62 -5.77 1.54 21.70
N GLU A 63 -4.71 1.98 21.00
CA GLU A 63 -4.55 3.40 20.64
C GLU A 63 -5.68 3.89 19.73
N VAL A 64 -6.13 3.05 18.78
CA VAL A 64 -7.29 3.36 17.93
C VAL A 64 -8.57 3.46 18.74
N ASN A 65 -8.83 2.50 19.62
CA ASN A 65 -10.01 2.51 20.48
C ASN A 65 -10.03 3.76 21.38
N PHE A 66 -8.88 4.09 21.97
CA PHE A 66 -8.72 5.30 22.77
C PHE A 66 -9.07 6.57 21.98
N ILE A 67 -8.63 6.68 20.71
CA ILE A 67 -8.99 7.83 19.84
C ILE A 67 -10.51 7.94 19.67
N PHE A 68 -11.20 6.83 19.43
CA PHE A 68 -12.66 6.85 19.28
C PHE A 68 -13.35 7.22 20.60
N GLU A 69 -12.93 6.67 21.73
CA GLU A 69 -13.45 7.03 23.06
C GLU A 69 -13.30 8.53 23.34
N GLN A 70 -12.13 9.11 23.03
CA GLN A 70 -11.92 10.56 23.21
C GLN A 70 -12.85 11.39 22.30
N LEU A 71 -13.08 10.95 21.06
CA LEU A 71 -14.01 11.62 20.14
C LEU A 71 -15.47 11.51 20.61
N GLU A 72 -15.88 10.37 21.16
CA GLU A 72 -17.22 10.17 21.73
C GLU A 72 -17.46 11.11 22.92
N VAL A 73 -16.45 11.33 23.77
CA VAL A 73 -16.53 12.27 24.91
C VAL A 73 -16.78 13.72 24.44
N ILE A 74 -16.22 14.13 23.30
CA ILE A 74 -16.48 15.46 22.72
C ILE A 74 -17.94 15.60 22.25
N GLY A 75 -18.55 14.49 21.79
CA GLY A 75 -20.00 14.27 21.84
C GLY A 75 -20.90 15.27 21.10
N ASN A 76 -20.62 15.57 19.82
CA ASN A 76 -21.57 16.29 18.96
C ASN A 76 -22.03 15.44 17.76
N GLU A 77 -23.21 15.74 17.20
CA GLU A 77 -23.87 14.96 16.14
C GLU A 77 -22.94 14.67 14.95
N LYS A 78 -22.16 15.66 14.51
CA LYS A 78 -21.23 15.51 13.37
C LYS A 78 -20.04 14.62 13.69
N ILE A 79 -19.58 14.59 14.94
CA ILE A 79 -18.50 13.70 15.36
C ILE A 79 -19.02 12.26 15.41
N ASN A 80 -20.25 12.03 15.88
CA ASN A 80 -20.84 10.70 15.90
C ASN A 80 -20.99 10.12 14.49
N ASP A 81 -21.39 10.94 13.51
CA ASP A 81 -21.43 10.54 12.10
C ASP A 81 -20.04 10.13 11.59
N TRP A 82 -19.02 10.92 11.94
CA TRP A 82 -17.64 10.59 11.58
C TRP A 82 -17.16 9.30 12.25
N ILE A 83 -17.46 9.09 13.54
CA ILE A 83 -17.12 7.86 14.26
C ILE A 83 -17.78 6.66 13.58
N ALA A 84 -19.09 6.73 13.30
CA ALA A 84 -19.82 5.65 12.63
C ALA A 84 -19.26 5.34 11.23
N GLU A 85 -18.88 6.37 10.46
CA GLU A 85 -18.22 6.18 9.17
C GLU A 85 -16.87 5.47 9.35
N TYR A 86 -15.98 5.99 10.20
CA TYR A 86 -14.61 5.50 10.32
C TYR A 86 -14.45 4.24 11.18
N GLN A 87 -15.48 3.83 11.93
CA GLN A 87 -15.58 2.50 12.56
C GLN A 87 -16.04 1.42 11.58
N THR A 88 -16.50 1.78 10.37
CA THR A 88 -16.81 0.78 9.35
C THR A 88 -15.55 -0.06 9.08
N PRO A 89 -15.61 -1.40 9.22
CA PRO A 89 -14.40 -2.23 9.30
C PRO A 89 -13.41 -2.03 8.15
N TRP A 90 -13.91 -1.96 6.92
CA TRP A 90 -13.07 -1.77 5.74
C TRP A 90 -12.59 -0.34 5.52
N ILE A 91 -13.28 0.66 6.09
CA ILE A 91 -12.79 2.05 6.10
C ILE A 91 -11.63 2.16 7.10
N LEU A 92 -11.80 1.63 8.31
CA LEU A 92 -10.76 1.61 9.34
C LEU A 92 -9.52 0.85 8.88
N ALA A 93 -9.72 -0.38 8.36
CA ALA A 93 -8.67 -1.22 7.79
C ALA A 93 -7.90 -0.54 6.65
N SER A 94 -8.54 0.36 5.90
CA SER A 94 -7.87 1.08 4.82
C SER A 94 -6.97 2.22 5.29
N LEU A 95 -7.10 2.66 6.54
CA LEU A 95 -6.32 3.76 7.13
C LEU A 95 -5.30 3.27 8.14
N ASN A 96 -5.58 2.16 8.82
CA ASN A 96 -4.73 1.62 9.88
C ASN A 96 -4.45 0.13 9.65
N HIS A 97 -3.16 -0.19 9.49
CA HIS A 97 -2.68 -1.54 9.20
C HIS A 97 -3.09 -2.58 10.25
N ASN A 98 -3.27 -2.18 11.52
CA ASN A 98 -3.67 -3.08 12.60
C ASN A 98 -5.06 -3.70 12.39
N PHE A 99 -5.88 -3.07 11.54
CA PHE A 99 -7.21 -3.53 11.17
C PHE A 99 -7.27 -4.09 9.74
N SER A 100 -6.19 -3.93 8.98
CA SER A 100 -6.05 -4.50 7.65
C SER A 100 -5.75 -5.99 7.72
N LEU A 101 -6.26 -6.73 6.74
CA LEU A 101 -5.84 -8.10 6.45
C LEU A 101 -4.87 -8.15 5.25
N MET A 102 -4.53 -6.98 4.69
CA MET A 102 -3.43 -6.86 3.76
C MET A 102 -2.15 -7.37 4.41
N ASP A 103 -1.35 -8.10 3.66
CA ASP A 103 -0.03 -8.51 4.11
C ASP A 103 0.79 -7.30 4.58
N HIS A 104 1.52 -7.46 5.68
CA HIS A 104 2.22 -6.35 6.33
C HIS A 104 3.25 -5.70 5.41
N ASP A 105 4.03 -6.50 4.68
CA ASP A 105 5.09 -5.99 3.82
C ASP A 105 4.48 -5.30 2.60
N ILE A 106 3.40 -5.86 2.05
CA ILE A 106 2.60 -5.18 1.02
C ILE A 106 2.04 -3.86 1.54
N TRP A 107 1.50 -3.83 2.77
CA TRP A 107 0.99 -2.59 3.35
C TRP A 107 2.10 -1.54 3.49
N MET A 108 3.26 -1.91 4.04
CA MET A 108 4.35 -0.98 4.30
C MET A 108 5.01 -0.45 3.02
N THR A 109 5.13 -1.31 2.00
CA THR A 109 5.67 -0.93 0.69
C THR A 109 4.66 -0.21 -0.19
N THR A 110 3.35 -0.41 0.01
CA THR A 110 2.30 0.32 -0.70
C THR A 110 2.24 1.75 -0.16
N PRO A 111 2.62 2.77 -0.93
CA PRO A 111 2.60 4.14 -0.45
C PRO A 111 1.16 4.66 -0.24
N PHE A 112 0.98 5.53 0.75
CA PHE A 112 -0.29 6.20 1.07
C PHE A 112 -0.65 7.32 0.08
N ASP A 113 0.29 7.63 -0.80
CA ASP A 113 0.42 8.89 -1.52
C ASP A 113 0.36 8.69 -3.03
N ILE A 114 0.33 7.45 -3.50
CA ILE A 114 0.40 7.19 -4.93
C ILE A 114 -0.99 7.35 -5.55
N ASN A 115 -1.22 8.55 -6.09
CA ASN A 115 -1.06 8.86 -7.51
C ASN A 115 -1.15 7.71 -8.56
N VAL A 116 -1.32 6.42 -8.25
CA VAL A 116 -1.63 5.39 -9.26
C VAL A 116 -3.11 5.47 -9.58
N SER A 117 -3.98 5.84 -8.64
CA SER A 117 -5.37 6.19 -8.97
C SER A 117 -5.43 7.48 -9.81
N GLU A 118 -4.74 8.56 -9.40
CA GLU A 118 -4.70 9.83 -10.16
C GLU A 118 -3.90 9.74 -11.49
N CYS A 119 -2.75 9.04 -11.55
CA CYS A 119 -2.02 8.78 -12.80
C CYS A 119 -2.65 7.69 -13.67
N SER A 120 -3.31 6.66 -13.12
CA SER A 120 -4.11 5.76 -13.96
C SER A 120 -5.28 6.54 -14.53
N HIS A 121 -5.91 7.43 -13.77
CA HIS A 121 -6.87 8.38 -14.32
C HIS A 121 -6.22 9.30 -15.36
N ALA A 122 -5.02 9.87 -15.17
CA ALA A 122 -4.40 10.76 -16.14
C ALA A 122 -3.94 10.04 -17.44
N ASN A 123 -3.38 8.83 -17.33
CA ASN A 123 -2.93 8.03 -18.47
C ASN A 123 -4.11 7.37 -19.20
N VAL A 124 -5.11 6.86 -18.48
CA VAL A 124 -6.38 6.39 -19.07
C VAL A 124 -7.18 7.55 -19.67
N ASN A 125 -7.21 8.73 -19.03
CA ASN A 125 -7.85 9.93 -19.60
C ASN A 125 -7.10 10.49 -20.82
N ARG A 126 -5.78 10.25 -20.94
CA ARG A 126 -5.01 10.55 -22.16
C ARG A 126 -5.39 9.63 -23.32
N GLU A 127 -5.84 8.41 -23.04
CA GLU A 127 -6.13 7.39 -24.05
C GLU A 127 -7.61 7.16 -24.36
N ARG A 128 -8.57 7.51 -23.47
CA ARG A 128 -10.01 7.66 -23.77
C ARG A 128 -10.81 8.19 -22.58
N THR A 129 -11.74 9.10 -22.86
CA THR A 129 -12.75 9.60 -21.93
C THR A 129 -13.81 8.54 -21.60
N ARG A 130 -14.10 8.38 -20.29
CA ARG A 130 -15.30 7.71 -19.70
C ARG A 130 -15.45 6.19 -19.90
N LEU A 131 -14.51 5.39 -19.40
CA LEU A 131 -14.73 3.95 -19.22
C LEU A 131 -15.52 3.68 -17.93
N ARG A 132 -16.41 2.67 -17.94
CA ARG A 132 -17.06 2.14 -16.73
C ARG A 132 -15.99 1.53 -15.81
N LEU A 133 -16.12 1.66 -14.49
CA LEU A 133 -15.05 1.29 -13.54
C LEU A 133 -14.58 -0.17 -13.69
N LYS A 134 -15.49 -1.12 -13.89
CA LYS A 134 -15.13 -2.52 -14.21
C LYS A 134 -14.20 -2.61 -15.41
N THR A 135 -14.52 -1.87 -16.48
CA THR A 135 -13.68 -1.81 -17.68
C THR A 135 -12.33 -1.16 -17.37
N ALA A 136 -12.28 -0.10 -16.56
CA ALA A 136 -11.03 0.51 -16.12
C ALA A 136 -10.16 -0.46 -15.29
N ILE A 137 -10.75 -1.23 -14.37
CA ILE A 137 -10.06 -2.26 -13.57
C ILE A 137 -9.50 -3.35 -14.50
N PHE A 138 -10.31 -3.89 -15.42
CA PHE A 138 -9.87 -4.90 -16.37
C PHE A 138 -8.78 -4.36 -17.31
N HIS A 139 -8.86 -3.11 -17.75
CA HIS A 139 -7.82 -2.49 -18.57
C HIS A 139 -6.54 -2.22 -17.78
N SER A 140 -6.63 -1.76 -16.53
CA SER A 140 -5.47 -1.60 -15.64
C SER A 140 -4.79 -2.96 -15.42
N TRP A 141 -5.56 -4.00 -15.11
CA TRP A 141 -5.03 -5.34 -14.92
C TRP A 141 -4.37 -5.90 -16.20
N ASN A 142 -4.98 -5.70 -17.36
CA ASN A 142 -4.37 -6.08 -18.64
C ASN A 142 -3.10 -5.26 -18.94
N TYR A 143 -3.10 -3.97 -18.61
CA TYR A 143 -1.94 -3.10 -18.77
C TYR A 143 -0.78 -3.55 -17.88
N ASP A 144 -1.04 -3.78 -16.59
CA ASP A 144 -0.09 -4.29 -15.63
C ASP A 144 0.45 -5.66 -16.05
N LEU A 145 -0.42 -6.55 -16.55
CA LEU A 145 -0.02 -7.85 -17.10
C LEU A 145 0.87 -7.70 -18.36
N THR A 146 0.60 -6.71 -19.22
CA THR A 146 1.46 -6.43 -20.37
C THR A 146 2.81 -5.83 -19.98
N LEU A 147 2.84 -4.96 -18.96
CA LEU A 147 4.07 -4.43 -18.38
C LEU A 147 4.89 -5.55 -17.76
N TYR A 148 4.28 -6.38 -16.92
CA TYR A 148 4.95 -7.51 -16.27
C TYR A 148 5.56 -8.47 -17.30
N ARG A 149 4.79 -8.82 -18.35
CA ARG A 149 5.31 -9.62 -19.47
C ARG A 149 6.46 -8.92 -20.20
N ARG A 150 6.42 -7.61 -20.39
CA ARG A 150 7.51 -6.85 -21.03
C ARG A 150 8.76 -6.80 -20.16
N PHE A 151 8.62 -6.59 -18.86
CA PHE A 151 9.72 -6.65 -17.90
C PHE A 151 10.37 -8.03 -17.88
N HIS A 152 9.56 -9.09 -17.79
CA HIS A 152 10.06 -10.46 -17.83
C HIS A 152 10.81 -10.76 -19.14
N ASN A 153 10.28 -10.33 -20.30
CA ASN A 153 10.95 -10.51 -21.59
C ASN A 153 12.23 -9.68 -21.72
N TYR A 154 12.27 -8.48 -21.14
CA TYR A 154 13.49 -7.67 -21.09
C TYR A 154 14.57 -8.35 -20.24
N GLN A 155 14.22 -8.84 -19.05
CA GLN A 155 15.17 -9.54 -18.19
C GLN A 155 15.66 -10.87 -18.78
N GLN A 156 14.80 -11.62 -19.48
CA GLN A 156 15.14 -12.93 -20.02
C GLN A 156 15.84 -12.87 -21.38
N TYR A 157 15.48 -11.92 -22.24
CA TYR A 157 15.93 -11.88 -23.64
C TYR A 157 16.60 -10.56 -24.05
N ASN A 158 16.73 -9.61 -23.11
CA ASN A 158 17.29 -8.27 -23.33
C ASN A 158 16.61 -7.51 -24.49
N ILE A 159 15.32 -7.77 -24.73
CA ILE A 159 14.54 -7.14 -25.79
C ILE A 159 14.04 -5.79 -25.25
N PRO A 160 14.51 -4.64 -25.79
CA PRO A 160 14.19 -3.32 -25.28
C PRO A 160 12.70 -3.01 -25.34
N MET A 161 12.21 -2.27 -24.33
CA MET A 161 10.79 -2.06 -24.06
C MET A 161 10.03 -1.16 -25.07
N SER A 162 10.67 -0.71 -26.16
CA SER A 162 10.05 0.18 -27.15
C SER A 162 10.48 -0.13 -28.58
N SER A 163 9.51 -0.45 -29.44
CA SER A 163 9.62 -0.35 -30.90
C SER A 163 9.06 1.01 -31.34
N LYS A 164 9.78 2.10 -31.07
CA LYS A 164 9.44 3.40 -31.67
C LYS A 164 10.69 4.09 -32.18
N ASP A 165 10.60 4.50 -33.44
CA ASP A 165 11.59 5.27 -34.15
C ASP A 165 12.05 6.48 -33.36
N LYS A 166 13.35 6.74 -33.48
CA LYS A 166 14.06 7.87 -32.89
C LYS A 166 13.49 9.17 -33.46
N SER A 167 12.61 9.83 -32.72
CA SER A 167 12.45 11.29 -32.81
C SER A 167 12.72 11.88 -31.44
N GLU A 168 13.76 12.71 -31.38
CA GLU A 168 14.36 13.33 -30.21
C GLU A 168 13.35 13.89 -29.19
N SER A 169 13.40 13.37 -27.98
CA SER A 169 13.17 14.17 -26.78
C SER A 169 14.09 13.66 -25.67
N VAL A 170 15.31 14.19 -25.65
CA VAL A 170 16.24 14.03 -24.53
C VAL A 170 15.62 14.72 -23.33
N LYS A 171 15.02 13.94 -22.42
CA LYS A 171 14.66 14.38 -21.08
C LYS A 171 15.09 13.31 -20.08
N ASP A 172 16.33 13.45 -19.65
CA ASP A 172 16.93 13.00 -18.39
C ASP A 172 16.46 11.64 -17.82
N ASP A 173 16.75 10.55 -18.54
CA ASP A 173 16.69 9.17 -18.02
C ASP A 173 17.78 8.88 -16.96
N SER A 174 18.70 9.81 -16.71
CA SER A 174 19.88 9.57 -15.86
C SER A 174 19.54 9.51 -14.38
N GLU A 175 18.56 10.28 -13.92
CA GLU A 175 18.18 10.33 -12.50
C GLU A 175 17.37 9.10 -12.08
N PHE A 176 16.49 8.60 -12.95
CA PHE A 176 15.72 7.38 -12.70
C PHE A 176 16.62 6.13 -12.71
N GLN A 177 17.57 6.04 -13.64
CA GLN A 177 18.53 4.94 -13.68
C GLN A 177 19.48 4.94 -12.48
N LYS A 178 19.92 6.11 -12.01
CA LYS A 178 20.71 6.22 -10.76
C LYS A 178 19.92 5.73 -9.56
N ARG A 179 18.63 6.07 -9.48
CA ARG A 179 17.78 5.68 -8.36
C ARG A 179 17.49 4.18 -8.31
N ILE A 180 17.41 3.52 -9.47
CA ILE A 180 17.34 2.05 -9.54
C ILE A 180 18.66 1.43 -9.09
N GLN A 181 19.81 1.94 -9.55
CA GLN A 181 21.11 1.44 -9.10
C GLN A 181 21.35 1.61 -7.59
N GLU A 182 20.87 2.70 -7.00
CA GLU A 182 20.94 2.93 -5.55
C GLU A 182 20.10 1.91 -4.77
N LEU A 183 18.90 1.59 -5.26
CA LEU A 183 18.02 0.60 -4.64
C LEU A 183 18.60 -0.82 -4.74
N GLU A 184 19.12 -1.20 -5.92
CA GLU A 184 19.78 -2.49 -6.12
C GLU A 184 21.03 -2.65 -5.24
N TYR A 185 21.77 -1.56 -5.01
CA TYR A 185 22.94 -1.56 -4.15
C TYR A 185 22.58 -1.75 -2.67
N GLU A 186 21.55 -1.07 -2.17
CA GLU A 186 21.11 -1.24 -0.78
C GLU A 186 20.48 -2.63 -0.54
N GLU A 187 19.69 -3.16 -1.47
CA GLU A 187 19.15 -4.52 -1.38
C GLU A 187 20.26 -5.57 -1.30
N HIS A 188 21.28 -5.47 -2.15
CA HIS A 188 22.43 -6.38 -2.11
C HIS A 188 23.23 -6.27 -0.80
N LYS A 189 23.29 -5.07 -0.22
CA LYS A 189 23.98 -4.83 1.05
C LYS A 189 23.22 -5.43 2.24
N GLU A 190 21.90 -5.29 2.26
CA GLU A 190 21.03 -5.93 3.26
C GLU A 190 21.13 -7.46 3.18
N GLU A 191 21.12 -8.04 1.98
CA GLU A 191 21.34 -9.49 1.81
C GLU A 191 22.69 -9.96 2.37
N LEU A 192 23.75 -9.16 2.18
CA LEU A 192 25.09 -9.51 2.64
C LEU A 192 25.20 -9.44 4.16
N GLU A 193 24.56 -8.44 4.78
CA GLU A 193 24.46 -8.35 6.25
C GLU A 193 23.66 -9.52 6.82
N GLN A 194 22.54 -9.89 6.20
CA GLN A 194 21.73 -11.02 6.65
C GLN A 194 22.54 -12.32 6.58
N LYS A 195 23.23 -12.58 5.47
CA LYS A 195 24.13 -13.75 5.32
C LYS A 195 25.27 -13.74 6.34
N ARG A 196 25.74 -12.56 6.77
CA ARG A 196 26.79 -12.44 7.79
C ARG A 196 26.25 -12.78 9.18
N LEU A 197 25.08 -12.26 9.54
CA LEU A 197 24.39 -12.54 10.81
C LEU A 197 24.07 -14.03 10.94
N ASP A 198 23.52 -14.65 9.88
CA ASP A 198 23.19 -16.08 9.86
C ASP A 198 24.44 -16.95 10.08
N ASN A 199 25.57 -16.57 9.46
CA ASN A 199 26.83 -17.29 9.66
C ASN A 199 27.39 -17.12 11.07
N GLN A 200 27.21 -15.95 11.71
CA GLN A 200 27.60 -15.74 13.10
C GLN A 200 26.73 -16.57 14.05
N LEU A 201 25.42 -16.62 13.81
CA LEU A 201 24.48 -17.42 14.60
C LEU A 201 24.85 -18.91 14.55
N LYS A 202 25.09 -19.44 13.34
CA LYS A 202 25.51 -20.84 13.15
C LYS A 202 26.82 -21.17 13.88
N LYS A 203 27.79 -20.24 13.89
CA LYS A 203 29.05 -20.43 14.63
C LYS A 203 28.83 -20.47 16.15
N LEU A 204 27.94 -19.63 16.67
CA LEU A 204 27.60 -19.62 18.10
C LEU A 204 26.87 -20.91 18.51
N GLU A 205 25.95 -21.40 17.68
CA GLU A 205 25.25 -22.67 17.93
C GLU A 205 26.20 -23.88 17.93
N ILE A 206 27.16 -23.91 17.00
CA ILE A 206 28.18 -24.97 16.95
C ILE A 206 29.05 -24.90 18.22
N ALA A 207 29.52 -23.71 18.61
CA ALA A 207 30.35 -23.54 19.80
C ALA A 207 29.61 -23.89 21.10
N GLN A 208 28.30 -23.65 21.19
CA GLN A 208 27.47 -24.08 22.32
C GLN A 208 27.36 -25.61 22.40
N LYS A 209 27.07 -26.27 21.26
CA LYS A 209 27.01 -27.74 21.19
C LYS A 209 28.35 -28.40 21.53
N GLU A 210 29.47 -27.80 21.12
CA GLU A 210 30.82 -28.29 21.46
C GLU A 210 31.14 -28.14 22.96
N LYS A 211 30.65 -27.08 23.62
CA LYS A 211 30.78 -26.93 25.08
C LYS A 211 29.94 -27.95 25.84
N GLU A 212 28.69 -28.15 25.44
CA GLU A 212 27.79 -29.14 26.04
C GLU A 212 28.32 -30.58 25.91
N LEU A 213 29.05 -30.88 24.82
CA LEU A 213 29.67 -32.19 24.59
C LEU A 213 30.96 -32.40 25.42
N ASN A 214 31.69 -31.32 25.74
CA ASN A 214 32.92 -31.38 26.54
C ASN A 214 32.66 -31.31 28.07
N GLU A 215 31.43 -31.00 28.49
CA GLU A 215 31.02 -30.97 29.90
C GLU A 215 30.28 -32.26 30.35
N ASN A 216 30.16 -33.27 29.47
CA ASN A 216 29.67 -34.63 29.77
C ASN A 216 30.79 -35.68 29.64
#